data_AF-A0A7V3AHZ4-F1
#
_entry.id   AF-A0A7V3AHZ4-F1
#
_cell.length_a   1.000
_cell.length_b   1.000
_cell.length_c   1.000
_cell.angle_alpha   90.00
_cell.angle_beta   90.00
_cell.angle_gamma   90.00
#
_symmetry.space_group_name_H-M   'P 1'
#
loop_
_entity.id
_entity.type
_entity.pdbx_description
1 polymer ?
#
loop_
_entity_poly.entity_id
_entity_poly.type
_entity_poly.pdbx_seq_one_letter_code
_entity_poly.pdbx_strand_id
1 'polypeptide(L)'
;MEDGVLKASGRKLVDLAPGVWVNVRIVCGVGPQATGTYEVTLTPQGGEAKTFADLRYAEGFKTLGWIGFMSNSKEKVAYWVDNLKLQPAR
;
A
#
# COMPACT_ATOMS: atom_id res chain seq x y z
N MET A 1 13.54 8.44 12.02
CA MET A 1 13.39 7.65 10.78
C MET A 1 12.93 6.29 11.25
N GLU A 2 11.72 5.85 10.90
CA GLU A 2 11.29 4.49 11.29
C GLU A 2 11.79 3.49 10.25
N ASP A 3 12.98 2.94 10.52
CA ASP A 3 13.53 1.60 10.23
C ASP A 3 12.91 0.76 9.09
N GLY A 4 12.66 1.34 7.91
CA GLY A 4 12.20 0.57 6.75
C GLY A 4 10.85 -0.12 6.97
N VAL A 5 9.97 0.41 7.82
CA VAL A 5 8.71 -0.25 8.16
C VAL A 5 7.61 0.17 7.19
N LEU A 6 6.92 -0.80 6.57
CA LEU A 6 5.65 -0.51 5.91
C LEU A 6 4.51 -0.49 6.92
N LYS A 7 3.80 0.63 6.98
CA LYS A 7 2.63 0.83 7.84
C LYS A 7 1.39 1.15 7.01
N ALA A 8 0.24 0.69 7.49
CA ALA A 8 -1.06 0.96 6.89
C ALA A 8 -2.12 1.06 8.00
N SER A 9 -2.99 2.08 7.94
CA SER A 9 -4.04 2.30 8.94
C SER A 9 -3.53 2.28 10.40
N GLY A 10 -2.36 2.90 10.66
CA GLY A 10 -1.73 2.94 11.98
C GLY A 10 -1.06 1.63 12.44
N ARG A 11 -1.11 0.56 11.64
CA ARG A 11 -0.54 -0.76 11.95
C ARG A 11 0.77 -0.97 11.21
N LYS A 12 1.78 -1.53 11.88
CA LYS A 12 2.96 -2.11 11.23
C LYS A 12 2.56 -3.38 10.48
N LEU A 13 2.91 -3.47 9.19
CA LEU A 13 2.64 -4.65 8.37
C LEU A 13 3.88 -5.55 8.28
N VAL A 14 4.99 -5.00 7.78
CA VAL A 14 6.27 -5.70 7.58
C VAL A 14 7.44 -4.74 7.70
N ASP A 15 8.63 -5.30 7.94
CA ASP A 15 9.90 -4.63 7.70
C ASP A 15 10.30 -4.82 6.23
N LEU A 16 10.76 -3.75 5.59
CA LEU A 16 11.24 -3.73 4.21
C LEU A 16 12.76 -3.64 4.20
N ALA A 17 13.40 -4.55 3.48
CA ALA A 17 14.83 -4.47 3.22
C ALA A 17 15.11 -3.40 2.14
N PRO A 18 16.03 -2.46 2.36
CA PRO A 18 16.46 -1.52 1.33
C PRO A 18 16.99 -2.24 0.08
N GLY A 19 16.67 -1.71 -1.10
CA GLY A 19 17.15 -2.26 -2.37
C GLY A 19 16.43 -3.52 -2.86
N VAL A 20 15.44 -4.03 -2.10
CA VAL A 20 14.62 -5.17 -2.51
C VAL A 20 13.29 -4.67 -3.07
N TRP A 21 12.94 -5.12 -4.28
CA TRP A 21 11.63 -4.84 -4.86
C TRP A 21 10.53 -5.57 -4.08
N VAL A 22 9.42 -4.88 -3.82
CA VAL A 22 8.22 -5.46 -3.23
C VAL A 22 7.03 -5.07 -4.08
N ASN A 23 6.31 -6.06 -4.61
CA ASN A 23 5.04 -5.81 -5.26
C ASN A 23 3.98 -5.51 -4.19
N VAL A 24 3.29 -4.38 -4.35
CA VAL A 24 2.22 -3.94 -3.46
C VAL A 24 0.91 -3.96 -4.24
N ARG A 25 -0.01 -4.84 -3.85
CA ARG A 25 -1.36 -4.90 -4.39
C ARG A 25 -2.34 -4.40 -3.33
N ILE A 26 -3.13 -3.39 -3.69
CA ILE A 26 -4.17 -2.82 -2.83
C ILE A 26 -5.53 -3.09 -3.48
N VAL A 27 -6.47 -3.64 -2.72
CA VAL A 27 -7.83 -3.90 -3.18
C VAL A 27 -8.82 -3.31 -2.19
N CYS A 28 -9.76 -2.51 -2.68
CA CYS A 28 -10.85 -1.98 -1.87
C CYS A 28 -12.11 -1.80 -2.73
N GLY A 29 -13.26 -1.95 -2.10
CA GLY A 29 -14.52 -1.50 -2.68
C GLY A 29 -14.69 0.00 -2.48
N VAL A 30 -15.27 0.69 -3.46
CA VAL A 30 -15.60 2.13 -3.39
C VAL A 30 -17.07 2.34 -3.73
N GLY A 31 -17.62 3.49 -3.35
CA GLY A 31 -19.01 3.84 -3.63
C GLY A 31 -19.98 2.78 -3.08
N PRO A 32 -20.89 2.24 -3.90
CA PRO A 32 -21.83 1.18 -3.46
C PRO A 32 -21.16 -0.12 -2.99
N GLN A 33 -19.91 -0.38 -3.36
CA GLN A 33 -19.15 -1.58 -2.96
C GLN A 33 -18.29 -1.35 -1.71
N ALA A 34 -18.33 -0.14 -1.13
CA ALA A 34 -17.52 0.22 0.03
C ALA A 34 -17.86 -0.65 1.25
N THR A 35 -16.84 -1.33 1.79
CA THR A 35 -16.92 -2.12 3.04
C THR A 35 -16.36 -1.37 4.25
N GLY A 36 -15.75 -0.20 4.02
CA GLY A 36 -14.99 0.53 5.05
C GLY A 36 -13.62 -0.09 5.33
N THR A 37 -13.21 -1.11 4.57
CA THR A 37 -11.92 -1.79 4.70
C THR A 37 -11.25 -2.01 3.34
N TYR A 38 -9.95 -2.22 3.36
CA TYR A 38 -9.15 -2.63 2.22
C TYR A 38 -8.19 -3.75 2.60
N GLU A 39 -7.70 -4.42 1.57
CA GLU A 39 -6.67 -5.44 1.66
C GLU A 39 -5.38 -4.92 1.03
N VAL A 40 -4.24 -5.25 1.65
CA VAL A 40 -2.91 -5.08 1.07
C VAL A 40 -2.24 -6.44 0.98
N THR A 41 -1.81 -6.83 -0.21
CA THR A 41 -0.92 -7.98 -0.41
C THR A 41 0.47 -7.48 -0.78
N LEU A 42 1.48 -7.95 -0.04
CA LEU A 42 2.89 -7.62 -0.26
C LEU A 42 3.62 -8.86 -0.75
N THR A 43 4.35 -8.75 -1.85
CA THR A 43 5.16 -9.85 -2.39
C THR A 43 6.59 -9.37 -2.61
N PRO A 44 7.52 -9.67 -1.69
CA PRO A 44 8.94 -9.39 -1.89
C PRO A 44 9.49 -10.16 -3.08
N GLN A 45 10.48 -9.61 -3.76
CA GLN A 45 11.19 -10.31 -4.83
C GLN A 45 11.80 -11.62 -4.30
N GLY A 46 11.38 -12.75 -4.87
CA GLY A 46 11.81 -14.09 -4.45
C GLY A 46 11.22 -14.59 -3.14
N GLY A 47 10.28 -13.85 -2.54
CA GLY A 47 9.59 -14.22 -1.31
C GLY A 47 8.13 -14.60 -1.54
N GLU A 48 7.50 -15.11 -0.47
CA GLU A 48 6.07 -15.42 -0.47
C GLU A 48 5.20 -14.17 -0.29
N ALA A 49 4.03 -14.19 -0.93
CA ALA A 49 3.04 -13.15 -0.77
C ALA A 49 2.41 -13.21 0.63
N LYS A 50 2.30 -12.05 1.28
CA LYS A 50 1.61 -11.89 2.55
C LYS A 50 0.47 -10.90 2.42
N THR A 51 -0.72 -11.34 2.78
CA THR A 51 -1.96 -10.55 2.70
C THR A 51 -2.36 -10.02 4.07
N PHE A 52 -2.74 -8.75 4.12
CA PHE A 52 -3.25 -8.03 5.28
C PHE A 52 -4.63 -7.50 4.95
N ALA A 53 -5.66 -8.16 5.49
CA ALA A 53 -7.06 -7.78 5.33
C ALA A 53 -7.53 -6.83 6.46
N ASP A 54 -8.77 -6.37 6.33
CA ASP A 54 -9.50 -5.59 7.34
C ASP A 54 -8.81 -4.27 7.76
N LEU A 55 -8.02 -3.68 6.87
CA LEU A 55 -7.40 -2.38 7.09
C LEU A 55 -8.45 -1.29 6.88
N ARG A 56 -8.69 -0.42 7.86
CA ARG A 56 -9.71 0.63 7.77
C ARG A 56 -9.20 1.80 6.92
N TYR A 57 -9.97 2.23 5.93
CA TYR A 57 -9.75 3.52 5.26
C TYR A 57 -10.66 4.61 5.88
N ALA A 58 -10.41 5.88 5.56
CA ALA A 58 -11.13 7.01 6.14
C ALA A 58 -12.63 6.99 5.80
N GLU A 59 -13.47 7.40 6.74
CA GLU A 59 -14.90 7.55 6.51
C GLU A 59 -15.17 8.54 5.35
N GLY A 60 -16.17 8.24 4.52
CA GLY A 60 -16.54 9.10 3.39
C GLY A 60 -15.71 8.89 2.12
N PHE A 61 -14.74 7.97 2.10
CA PHE A 61 -14.04 7.60 0.86
C PHE A 61 -14.98 6.87 -0.11
N LYS A 62 -15.47 7.59 -1.13
CA LYS A 62 -16.48 7.09 -2.10
C LYS A 62 -15.93 6.86 -3.49
N THR A 63 -14.88 7.56 -3.89
CA THR A 63 -14.31 7.53 -5.22
C THR A 63 -12.79 7.66 -5.14
N LEU A 64 -12.08 6.91 -5.98
CA LEU A 64 -10.64 7.07 -6.13
C LEU A 64 -10.37 8.18 -7.15
N GLY A 65 -10.12 9.40 -6.66
CA GLY A 65 -9.80 10.55 -7.51
C GLY A 65 -8.31 10.68 -7.85
N TRP A 66 -7.42 10.19 -6.98
CA TRP A 66 -5.99 10.40 -7.11
C TRP A 66 -5.18 9.36 -6.34
N ILE A 67 -4.00 9.02 -6.87
CA ILE A 67 -2.95 8.25 -6.20
C ILE A 67 -1.66 9.05 -6.33
N GLY A 68 -0.88 9.13 -5.25
CA GLY A 68 0.47 9.67 -5.34
C GLY A 68 1.44 9.04 -4.37
N PHE A 69 2.71 9.26 -4.69
CA PHE A 69 3.87 8.80 -3.95
C PHE A 69 4.61 10.03 -3.47
N MET A 70 4.88 10.10 -2.17
CA MET A 70 5.53 11.26 -1.57
C MET A 70 6.54 10.81 -0.52
N SER A 71 7.66 11.51 -0.46
CA SER A 71 8.65 11.35 0.60
C SER A 71 8.45 12.43 1.65
N ASN A 72 8.25 12.03 2.90
CA ASN A 72 8.26 12.92 4.06
C ASN A 72 9.65 13.05 4.69
N SER A 73 10.70 12.57 4.01
CA SER A 73 12.08 12.64 4.50
C SER A 73 12.61 14.07 4.51
N LYS A 74 13.41 14.40 5.51
CA LYS A 74 14.22 15.64 5.54
C LYS A 74 15.58 15.46 4.83
N GLU A 75 15.99 14.21 4.63
CA GLU A 75 17.22 13.84 3.95
C GLU A 75 17.00 13.56 2.46
N LYS A 76 18.07 13.67 1.66
CA LYS A 76 18.08 13.27 0.25
C LYS A 76 17.86 11.76 0.14
N VAL A 77 16.69 11.37 -0.37
CA VAL A 77 16.31 9.97 -0.57
C VAL A 77 15.68 9.80 -1.95
N ALA A 78 15.74 8.59 -2.48
CA ALA A 78 15.05 8.20 -3.71
C ALA A 78 14.23 6.93 -3.46
N TYR A 79 13.06 6.86 -4.08
CA TYR A 79 12.24 5.66 -4.18
C TYR A 79 11.97 5.38 -5.66
N TRP A 80 12.09 4.13 -6.06
CA TRP A 80 11.77 3.70 -7.41
C TRP A 80 10.38 3.07 -7.42
N VAL A 81 9.56 3.48 -8.38
CA VAL A 81 8.21 2.95 -8.59
C VAL A 81 8.14 2.45 -10.01
N ASP A 82 7.68 1.21 -10.18
CA ASP A 82 7.50 0.58 -11.48
C ASP A 82 6.27 -0.34 -11.44
N ASN A 83 5.79 -0.76 -12.62
CA ASN A 83 4.63 -1.65 -12.81
C ASN A 83 3.34 -1.11 -12.17
N LEU A 84 3.17 0.22 -12.18
CA LEU A 84 1.95 0.85 -11.67
C LEU A 84 0.76 0.49 -12.57
N LYS A 85 -0.25 -0.14 -11.97
CA LYS A 85 -1.51 -0.47 -12.64
C LYS A 85 -2.69 -0.08 -11.75
N LEU A 86 -3.66 0.61 -12.35
CA LEU A 86 -4.95 0.87 -11.74
C LEU A 86 -6.05 0.28 -12.62
N GLN A 87 -6.89 -0.57 -12.03
CA GLN A 87 -7.99 -1.24 -12.71
C GLN A 87 -9.07 -1.63 -11.68
N PRO A 88 -10.33 -1.80 -12.10
CA PRO A 88 -11.34 -2.44 -11.26
C PRO A 88 -10.87 -3.82 -10.78
N ALA A 89 -11.26 -4.21 -9.57
CA ALA A 89 -11.09 -5.59 -9.11
C ALA A 89 -11.90 -6.50 -10.04
N ARG A 90 -11.28 -7.58 -10.51
CA ARG A 90 -11.89 -8.56 -11.41
C ARG A 90 -12.82 -9.48 -10.64
#